data_AF-A0A957DTM8-F1
#
_entry.id   AF-A0A957DTM8-F1
#
_cell.length_a   1.000
_cell.length_b   1.000
_cell.length_c   1.000
_cell.angle_alpha   90.00
_cell.angle_beta   90.00
_cell.angle_gamma   90.00
#
_symmetry.space_group_name_H-M   'P 1'
#
loop_
_entity.id
_entity.type
_entity.pdbx_description
1 polymer ?
#
loop_
_entity_poly.entity_id
_entity_poly.type
_entity_poly.pdbx_seq_one_letter_code
_entity_poly.pdbx_strand_id
1 'polypeptide(L)' 'MTKRQLGLTFIVLGGLGIVGLFGIDLIGAGQFSGIGPAQRLGLLAAGAVILVGLTLLPLGDKPA' A
#
# COMPACT_ATOMS: atom_id res chain seq x y z
N MET A 1 6.89 12.01 15.60
CA MET A 1 6.20 11.71 14.33
C MET A 1 4.74 12.10 14.49
N THR A 2 4.17 12.89 13.58
CA THR A 2 2.75 13.30 13.68
C THR A 2 1.83 12.26 13.04
N LYS A 3 0.54 12.25 13.41
CA LYS A 3 -0.47 11.39 12.77
C LYS A 3 -0.54 11.62 11.26
N ARG A 4 -0.39 12.88 10.82
CA ARG A 4 -0.26 13.22 9.40
C ARG A 4 0.97 12.59 8.75
N GLN A 5 2.15 12.67 9.39
CA GLN A 5 3.36 12.02 8.88
C GLN A 5 3.20 10.49 8.80
N LEU A 6 2.65 9.87 9.86
CA LEU A 6 2.35 8.44 9.88
C LEU A 6 1.36 8.04 8.76
N GLY A 7 0.31 8.85 8.58
CA GLY A 7 -0.67 8.65 7.52
C GLY A 7 -0.04 8.68 6.13
N LEU A 8 0.82 9.69 5.87
CA LEU A 8 1.59 9.77 4.63
C LEU A 8 2.53 8.56 4.46
N THR A 9 3.21 8.11 5.52
CA THR A 9 4.05 6.92 5.47
C THR A 9 3.26 5.69 5.05
N PHE A 10 2.06 5.47 5.62
CA PHE A 10 1.21 4.34 5.24
C PHE A 10 0.74 4.44 3.80
N ILE A 11 0.32 5.62 3.34
CA ILE A 11 -0.09 5.84 1.95
C ILE A 11 1.06 5.53 0.98
N VAL A 12 2.28 6.01 1.29
CA VAL A 12 3.46 5.78 0.46
C VAL A 12 3.83 4.29 0.45
N LEU A 13 3.86 3.63 1.61
CA LEU A 13 4.19 2.20 1.68
C LEU A 13 3.16 1.33 0.96
N GLY A 14 1.87 1.62 1.12
CA GLY A 14 0.82 0.92 0.39
C GLY A 14 0.91 1.17 -1.12
N GLY A 15 1.18 2.41 -1.54
CA GLY A 15 1.41 2.75 -2.95
C GLY A 15 2.60 2.01 -3.54
N LEU A 16 3.74 1.99 -2.85
CA LEU A 16 4.93 1.22 -3.24
C LEU A 16 4.64 -0.28 -3.30
N GLY A 17 3.84 -0.80 -2.38
CA GLY A 17 3.39 -2.19 -2.40
C GLY A 17 2.61 -2.52 -3.68
N ILE A 18 1.65 -1.66 -4.06
CA ILE A 18 0.90 -1.81 -5.31
C ILE A 18 1.84 -1.77 -6.53
N VAL A 19 2.72 -0.76 -6.60
CA VAL A 19 3.69 -0.61 -7.70
C VAL A 19 4.60 -1.84 -7.79
N GLY A 20 5.11 -2.33 -6.66
CA GLY A 20 5.96 -3.51 -6.61
C GLY A 20 5.24 -4.78 -7.09
N LEU A 21 3.97 -4.96 -6.72
CA LEU A 21 3.15 -6.09 -7.17
C LEU A 21 2.95 -6.07 -8.70
N PHE A 22 2.67 -4.92 -9.30
CA PHE A 22 2.62 -4.80 -10.77
C PHE A 22 4.00 -4.90 -11.42
N GLY A 23 5.06 -4.49 -10.71
CA GLY A 23 6.45 -4.66 -11.16
C GLY A 23 6.84 -6.13 -11.37
N ILE A 24 6.34 -7.03 -10.52
CA ILE A 24 6.55 -8.49 -10.65
C ILE A 24 5.96 -9.02 -11.96
N ASP A 25 4.78 -8.53 -12.36
CA ASP A 25 4.14 -8.90 -13.61
C ASP A 25 4.95 -8.41 -14.83
N LEU A 26 5.47 -7.17 -14.76
CA LEU A 26 6.25 -6.57 -15.85
C LEU A 26 7.54 -7.35 -16.14
N ILE A 27 8.19 -7.91 -15.11
CA ILE A 27 9.41 -8.70 -15.26
C ILE A 27 9.15 -10.19 -15.49
N GLY A 28 7.88 -10.61 -15.56
CA GLY A 28 7.50 -12.00 -15.78
C GLY A 28 7.90 -12.95 -14.66
N ALA A 29 8.05 -12.45 -13.43
CA ALA A 29 8.45 -13.26 -12.28
C ALA A 29 7.28 -14.07 -11.66
N GLY A 30 6.06 -13.86 -12.16
CA GLY A 30 4.86 -14.57 -11.72
C GLY A 30 4.67 -15.93 -12.40
N GLN A 31 4.19 -16.92 -11.65
CA GLN A 31 3.74 -18.22 -12.17
C GLN A 31 2.34 -18.15 -12.81
N PHE A 32 1.63 -17.05 -12.63
CA PHE A 32 0.28 -16.83 -13.15
C PHE A 32 0.32 -15.84 -14.30
N SER A 33 -0.51 -16.07 -15.33
CA SER A 33 -0.78 -15.04 -16.33
C SER A 33 -1.72 -14.00 -15.72
N GLY A 34 -1.18 -12.84 -15.39
CA GLY A 34 -1.90 -11.74 -14.72
C GLY A 34 -1.97 -11.89 -13.20
N ILE A 35 -2.98 -11.23 -12.58
CA ILE A 35 -3.03 -11.06 -11.12
C ILE A 35 -3.34 -12.38 -10.39
N GLY A 36 -2.30 -13.00 -9.85
CA GLY A 36 -2.38 -14.26 -9.09
C GLY A 36 -3.05 -14.12 -7.71
N PRO A 37 -3.43 -15.23 -7.05
CA PRO A 37 -4.13 -15.19 -5.76
C PRO A 37 -3.38 -14.42 -4.65
N ALA A 38 -2.07 -14.63 -4.54
CA ALA A 38 -1.22 -13.92 -3.58
C ALA A 38 -1.15 -12.42 -3.88
N GLN A 39 -1.09 -12.04 -5.15
CA GLN A 39 -1.09 -10.65 -5.58
C GLN A 39 -2.41 -9.96 -5.27
N ARG A 40 -3.56 -10.63 -5.43
CA ARG A 40 -4.87 -10.09 -5.02
C ARG A 40 -4.90 -9.78 -3.53
N LEU A 41 -4.44 -10.71 -2.69
CA LEU A 41 -4.35 -10.50 -1.25
C LEU A 41 -3.38 -9.36 -0.91
N GLY A 42 -2.23 -9.30 -1.60
CA GLY A 42 -1.28 -8.20 -1.47
C GLY A 42 -1.87 -6.84 -1.83
N LEU A 43 -2.64 -6.77 -2.92
CA LEU A 43 -3.34 -5.55 -3.35
C LEU A 43 -4.42 -5.14 -2.33
N LEU A 44 -5.18 -6.09 -1.79
CA LEU A 44 -6.15 -5.81 -0.72
C LEU A 44 -5.46 -5.30 0.55
N ALA A 45 -4.35 -5.93 0.96
CA ALA A 45 -3.58 -5.50 2.12
C ALA A 45 -2.98 -4.10 1.91
N ALA A 46 -2.40 -3.84 0.74
CA ALA A 46 -1.87 -2.52 0.40
C ALA A 46 -2.96 -1.45 0.37
N GLY A 47 -4.13 -1.77 -0.18
CA GLY A 47 -5.32 -0.91 -0.14
C GLY A 47 -5.77 -0.62 1.28
N ALA A 48 -5.82 -1.62 2.17
CA ALA A 48 -6.15 -1.44 3.57
C ALA A 48 -5.15 -0.52 4.29
N VAL A 49 -3.85 -0.68 4.03
CA VAL A 49 -2.80 0.20 4.58
C VAL A 49 -2.99 1.65 4.12
N ILE A 50 -3.31 1.87 2.84
CA ILE A 50 -3.62 3.21 2.31
C ILE A 50 -4.85 3.79 3.02
N LEU A 51 -5.93 3.00 3.16
CA LEU A 51 -7.14 3.43 3.84
C LEU A 51 -6.85 3.86 5.29
N VAL A 52 -6.07 3.07 6.04
CA VAL A 52 -5.62 3.46 7.38
C VAL A 52 -4.86 4.78 7.32
N GLY A 53 -3.91 4.94 6.39
CA GLY A 53 -3.17 6.18 6.22
C GLY A 53 -4.07 7.40 5.92
N LEU A 54 -5.09 7.23 5.09
CA LEU A 54 -6.08 8.28 4.79
C LEU A 54 -6.89 8.69 6.03
N THR A 55 -7.26 7.74 6.90
CA THR A 55 -7.95 8.08 8.16
C THR A 55 -7.08 8.89 9.13
N LEU A 56 -5.74 8.82 8.98
CA LEU A 56 -4.79 9.55 9.83
C LEU A 56 -4.54 10.98 9.36
N LEU A 57 -4.74 11.29 8.08
CA LEU A 57 -4.55 12.64 7.53
C LEU A 57 -5.36 13.74 8.25
N PRO A 58 -6.69 13.58 8.50
CA PRO A 58 -7.47 14.62 9.19
C PRO A 58 -7.12 14.78 10.67
N LEU A 59 -6.39 13.83 11.27
CA LEU A 59 -5.94 13.94 12.66
C LEU A 59 -4.80 14.95 12.84
N GLY A 60 -4.15 15.36 11.75
CA GLY A 60 -3.20 16.47 11.71
C GLY A 60 -1.91 16.23 12.49
N ASP A 61 -1.40 17.29 13.11
CA ASP A 61 -0.08 17.31 13.75
C ASP A 61 -0.05 16.75 15.18
N LYS A 62 -1.14 16.10 15.62
CA LYS A 62 -1.16 15.37 16.88
C LYS A 62 -0.07 14.31 16.87
N PRO A 63 0.63 14.06 18.00
CA PRO A 63 1.60 12.97 18.09
C PRO A 63 0.92 11.64 17.74
N ALA A 64 1.65 10.80 16.99
CA ALA A 64 1.23 9.45 16.63
C ALA A 64 1.13 8.54 17.86
#